data_AF-A0A1M6ULK2-F1
#
_entry.id   AF-A0A1M6ULK2-F1
#
_cell.length_a   1.000
_cell.length_b   1.000
_cell.length_c   1.000
_cell.angle_alpha   90.00
_cell.angle_beta   90.00
_cell.angle_gamma   90.00
#
_symmetry.space_group_name_H-M   'P 1'
#
loop_
_entity.id
_entity.type
_entity.pdbx_description
1 polymer ?
#
loop_
_entity_poly.entity_id
_entity_poly.type
_entity_poly.pdbx_seq_one_letter_code
_entity_poly.pdbx_strand_id
1 'polypeptide(L)'
;MIVSCVTQMTLTISCFYLKLSASRQEMPETDFNASISGKEVVVTHRSQGHVYRFPVLANGTVSLHGSRIEPNPNASREAGRFVFDAHLAARIALEQVNHT
;
A
#
# COMPACT_ATOMS: atom_id res chain seq x y z
N MET A 1 51.11 -31.03 3.03
CA MET A 1 49.95 -31.87 2.68
C MET A 1 48.73 -31.16 3.25
N ILE A 2 47.91 -30.57 2.37
CA ILE A 2 46.60 -31.12 1.92
C ILE A 2 45.54 -30.83 3.00
N VAL A 3 44.38 -30.21 2.75
CA VAL A 3 43.73 -29.67 1.56
C VAL A 3 42.56 -28.81 2.07
N SER A 4 42.24 -27.75 1.34
CA SER A 4 40.99 -26.99 1.41
C SER A 4 39.75 -27.88 1.51
N CYS A 5 38.74 -27.48 2.29
CA CYS A 5 37.35 -27.65 1.82
C CYS A 5 36.41 -26.72 2.59
N VAL A 6 36.24 -25.55 2.01
CA VAL A 6 34.96 -24.85 2.02
C VAL A 6 34.01 -25.68 1.15
N THR A 7 32.92 -26.20 1.73
CA THR A 7 31.85 -26.90 0.99
C THR A 7 30.57 -26.70 1.80
N GLN A 8 29.74 -25.70 1.50
CA GLN A 8 28.62 -25.73 0.54
C GLN A 8 27.70 -26.95 0.68
N MET A 9 26.42 -26.66 0.99
CA MET A 9 25.15 -27.39 0.72
C MET A 9 24.27 -27.27 1.96
N THR A 10 23.10 -26.63 1.97
CA THR A 10 22.09 -26.49 0.92
C THR A 10 21.32 -25.19 1.10
N LEU A 11 21.21 -24.44 0.00
CA LEU A 11 20.22 -23.40 -0.20
C LEU A 11 18.81 -23.99 -0.08
N THR A 12 18.17 -23.79 1.06
CA THR A 12 16.72 -23.60 1.12
C THR A 12 16.48 -22.20 1.65
N ILE A 13 16.98 -21.22 0.90
CA ILE A 13 16.37 -19.88 0.90
C ILE A 13 15.01 -20.13 0.24
N SER A 14 14.06 -20.53 1.07
CA SER A 14 12.66 -20.47 0.74
C SER A 14 12.44 -19.08 0.17
N CYS A 15 11.83 -19.04 -1.01
CA CYS A 15 11.34 -17.85 -1.68
C CYS A 15 10.28 -17.14 -0.82
N PHE A 16 10.63 -16.76 0.41
CA PHE A 16 9.91 -15.79 1.21
C PHE A 16 10.29 -14.42 0.68
N TYR A 17 9.68 -14.14 -0.47
CA TYR A 17 9.20 -12.83 -0.83
C TYR A 17 10.23 -11.72 -0.75
N LEU A 18 10.87 -11.50 -1.89
CA LEU A 18 10.94 -10.17 -2.48
C LEU A 18 9.63 -9.40 -2.19
N LYS A 19 9.67 -8.51 -1.20
CA LYS A 19 8.94 -7.25 -1.22
C LYS A 19 9.57 -6.27 -0.21
N LEU A 20 10.66 -5.66 -0.66
CA LEU A 20 10.88 -4.24 -0.41
C LEU A 20 9.55 -3.52 -0.69
N SER A 21 8.92 -2.91 0.30
CA SER A 21 8.20 -1.64 0.12
C SER A 21 7.68 -1.10 1.45
N ALA A 22 8.11 0.14 1.73
CA ALA A 22 7.41 1.18 2.48
C ALA A 22 7.01 0.87 3.93
N SER A 23 7.78 1.49 4.84
CA SER A 23 7.28 2.19 6.04
C SER A 23 5.75 2.13 6.22
N ARG A 24 5.26 1.12 6.94
CA ARG A 24 3.93 1.15 7.55
C ARG A 24 3.95 2.16 8.68
N GLN A 25 3.71 3.41 8.35
CA GLN A 25 3.19 4.37 9.32
C GLN A 25 1.70 4.02 9.44
N GLU A 26 1.36 3.17 10.42
CA GLU A 26 -0.03 2.81 10.69
C GLU A 26 -0.78 4.08 11.08
N MET A 27 -1.64 4.56 10.20
CA MET A 27 -2.65 5.57 10.54
C MET A 27 -3.51 5.04 11.70
N PRO A 28 -3.98 5.94 12.59
CA PRO A 28 -4.86 5.58 13.70
C PRO A 28 -6.05 4.77 13.16
N GLU A 29 -6.43 3.72 13.90
CA GLU A 29 -7.39 2.66 13.59
C GLU A 29 -8.53 3.09 12.67
N THR A 30 -8.23 3.15 11.38
CA THR A 30 -9.20 3.31 10.33
C THR A 30 -9.25 1.97 9.63
N ASP A 31 -10.43 1.53 9.20
CA ASP A 31 -10.61 0.29 8.44
C ASP A 31 -9.88 0.31 7.07
N PHE A 32 -9.04 1.31 6.84
CA PHE A 32 -8.30 1.60 5.64
C PHE A 32 -6.80 1.53 5.91
N ASN A 33 -6.09 0.93 4.98
CA ASN A 33 -4.64 0.96 4.92
C ASN A 33 -4.24 1.80 3.71
N ALA A 34 -3.58 2.93 3.91
CA ALA A 34 -3.08 3.74 2.79
C ALA A 34 -1.57 3.57 2.60
N SER A 35 -1.15 3.62 1.35
CA SER A 35 0.24 3.60 0.95
C SER A 35 0.45 4.60 -0.18
N ILE A 36 1.57 5.32 -0.15
CA ILE A 36 1.90 6.28 -1.21
C ILE A 36 2.77 5.57 -2.23
N SER A 37 2.36 5.61 -3.50
CA SER A 37 3.05 4.99 -4.62
C SER A 37 3.31 6.05 -5.70
N GLY A 38 4.45 6.74 -5.59
CA GLY A 38 4.86 7.77 -6.55
C GLY A 38 3.90 8.97 -6.53
N LYS A 39 3.05 9.08 -7.56
CA LYS A 39 2.07 10.18 -7.73
C LYS A 39 0.64 9.80 -7.36
N GLU A 40 0.46 8.69 -6.67
CA GLU A 40 -0.85 8.20 -6.25
C GLU A 40 -0.80 7.73 -4.80
N VAL A 41 -1.93 7.85 -4.10
CA VAL A 41 -2.18 7.19 -2.82
C VAL A 41 -3.11 6.02 -3.07
N VAL A 42 -2.66 4.82 -2.68
CA VAL A 42 -3.41 3.58 -2.77
C VAL A 42 -3.97 3.26 -1.40
N VAL A 43 -5.29 3.22 -1.29
CA VAL A 43 -6.02 2.95 -0.05
C VAL A 43 -6.76 1.63 -0.18
N THR A 44 -6.51 0.72 0.75
CA THR A 44 -7.14 -0.60 0.80
C THR A 44 -8.04 -0.72 2.01
N HIS A 45 -9.30 -1.06 1.80
CA HIS A 45 -10.25 -1.37 2.87
C HIS A 45 -9.94 -2.76 3.44
N ARG A 46 -9.63 -2.83 4.74
CA ARG A 46 -9.16 -4.05 5.42
C ARG A 46 -10.20 -5.17 5.44
N SER A 47 -11.47 -4.84 5.72
CA SER A 47 -12.57 -5.82 5.80
C SER A 47 -13.26 -6.09 4.47
N GLN A 48 -13.52 -5.05 3.68
CA GLN A 48 -14.27 -5.18 2.41
C GLN A 48 -13.38 -5.49 1.21
N GLY A 49 -12.04 -5.41 1.35
CA GLY A 49 -11.08 -5.70 0.28
C GLY A 49 -11.05 -4.71 -0.88
N HIS A 50 -11.81 -3.61 -0.80
CA HIS A 50 -11.81 -2.57 -1.83
C HIS A 50 -10.45 -1.87 -1.91
N VAL A 51 -10.00 -1.58 -3.12
CA VAL A 51 -8.77 -0.81 -3.35
C VAL A 51 -9.15 0.46 -4.12
N TYR A 52 -8.79 1.60 -3.55
CA TYR A 52 -9.01 2.93 -4.09
C TYR A 52 -7.66 3.55 -4.43
N ARG A 53 -7.56 4.20 -5.57
CA ARG A 53 -6.36 4.90 -6.02
C ARG A 53 -6.72 6.36 -6.23
N PHE A 54 -6.00 7.24 -5.54
CA PHE A 54 -6.20 8.68 -5.62
C PHE A 54 -4.95 9.37 -6.15
N PRO A 55 -5.05 10.19 -7.21
CA PRO A 55 -3.91 10.95 -7.70
C PRO A 55 -3.49 12.04 -6.71
N VAL A 56 -2.18 12.18 -6.53
CA VAL A 56 -1.55 13.30 -5.83
C VAL A 56 -1.23 14.37 -6.88
N LEU A 57 -1.79 15.55 -6.67
CA LEU A 57 -1.60 16.71 -7.52
C LEU A 57 -0.25 17.39 -7.24
N ALA A 58 0.22 18.23 -8.17
CA ALA A 58 1.51 18.92 -8.05
C ALA A 58 1.60 19.90 -6.87
N ASN A 59 0.45 20.33 -6.34
CA ASN A 59 0.35 21.14 -5.13
C ASN A 59 0.43 20.30 -3.83
N GLY A 60 0.71 19.00 -3.92
CA GLY A 60 0.82 18.12 -2.77
C GLY A 60 -0.51 17.76 -2.12
N THR A 61 -1.63 17.83 -2.86
CA THR A 61 -2.95 17.42 -2.35
C THR A 61 -3.48 16.16 -3.06
N VAL A 62 -4.29 15.38 -2.34
CA VAL A 62 -4.97 14.21 -2.90
C VAL A 62 -6.27 14.65 -3.58
N SER A 63 -6.42 14.35 -4.87
CA SER A 63 -7.64 14.66 -5.61
C SER A 63 -8.62 13.48 -5.63
N LEU A 64 -9.89 13.80 -5.38
CA LEU A 64 -11.00 12.87 -5.62
C LEU A 64 -11.28 12.72 -7.13
N HIS A 65 -11.03 13.78 -7.90
CA HIS A 65 -11.17 13.78 -9.36
C HIS A 65 -10.01 13.00 -9.97
N GLY A 66 -10.35 11.97 -10.76
CA GLY A 66 -9.38 11.00 -11.28
C GLY A 66 -9.14 9.81 -10.36
N SER A 67 -9.85 9.71 -9.23
CA SER A 67 -9.83 8.51 -8.40
C SER A 67 -10.37 7.29 -9.15
N ARG A 68 -9.79 6.13 -8.87
CA ARG A 68 -10.15 4.86 -9.49
C ARG A 68 -10.35 3.82 -8.41
N ILE A 69 -11.38 3.00 -8.60
CA ILE A 69 -11.59 1.81 -7.79
C ILE A 69 -11.00 0.65 -8.58
N GLU A 70 -10.04 -0.06 -7.99
CA GLU A 70 -9.46 -1.24 -8.63
C GLU A 70 -10.47 -2.39 -8.59
N PRO A 71 -10.70 -3.09 -9.70
CA PRO A 71 -11.53 -4.28 -9.71
C PRO A 71 -10.91 -5.35 -8.81
N ASN A 72 -11.61 -5.72 -7.75
CA ASN A 72 -11.23 -6.85 -6.91
C ASN A 72 -12.44 -7.81 -6.83
N PRO A 73 -12.35 -9.03 -7.40
CA PRO A 73 -13.46 -9.98 -7.40
C PRO A 73 -13.83 -10.48 -5.99
N ASN A 74 -12.92 -10.33 -5.03
CA ASN A 74 -13.14 -10.69 -3.63
C ASN A 74 -13.68 -9.53 -2.79
N ALA A 75 -13.76 -8.32 -3.37
CA ALA A 75 -14.31 -7.18 -2.66
C ALA A 75 -15.84 -7.20 -2.69
N SER A 76 -16.45 -6.57 -1.70
CA SER A 76 -17.90 -6.34 -1.74
C SER A 76 -18.30 -5.56 -3.00
N ARG A 77 -19.58 -5.56 -3.35
CA ARG A 77 -20.08 -4.80 -4.51
C ARG A 77 -20.19 -3.31 -4.22
N GLU A 78 -20.17 -2.91 -2.95
CA GLU A 78 -20.53 -1.56 -2.51
C GLU A 78 -19.34 -0.60 -2.41
N ALA A 79 -18.34 -0.73 -3.30
CA ALA A 79 -17.11 0.06 -3.25
C ALA A 79 -17.38 1.57 -3.25
N GLY A 80 -18.43 2.02 -3.95
CA GLY A 80 -18.81 3.42 -4.03
C GLY A 80 -19.17 4.06 -2.69
N ARG A 81 -19.65 3.28 -1.71
CA ARG A 81 -20.08 3.81 -0.40
C ARG A 81 -18.93 4.39 0.42
N PHE A 82 -17.74 3.79 0.28
CA PHE A 82 -16.58 4.10 1.10
C PHE A 82 -15.56 5.02 0.41
N VAL A 83 -15.87 5.54 -0.78
CA VAL A 83 -14.93 6.38 -1.57
C VAL A 83 -14.52 7.63 -0.80
N PHE A 84 -15.46 8.28 -0.11
CA PHE A 84 -15.18 9.49 0.68
C PHE A 84 -14.29 9.19 1.88
N ASP A 85 -14.56 8.11 2.61
CA ASP A 85 -13.74 7.70 3.75
C ASP A 85 -12.33 7.29 3.29
N ALA A 86 -12.24 6.58 2.17
CA ALA A 86 -10.97 6.23 1.55
C ALA A 86 -10.19 7.48 1.09
N HIS A 87 -10.86 8.52 0.59
CA HIS A 87 -10.22 9.79 0.22
C HIS A 87 -9.70 10.55 1.45
N LEU A 88 -10.45 10.55 2.55
CA LEU A 88 -10.01 11.12 3.82
C LEU A 88 -8.75 10.39 4.34
N ALA A 89 -8.77 9.06 4.34
CA ALA A 89 -7.60 8.25 4.71
C ALA A 89 -6.40 8.56 3.81
N ALA A 90 -6.61 8.73 2.49
CA ALA A 90 -5.55 9.09 1.57
C ALA A 90 -4.91 10.45 1.90
N ARG A 91 -5.73 11.45 2.27
CA ARG A 91 -5.24 12.78 2.68
C ARG A 91 -4.39 12.71 3.94
N ILE A 92 -4.89 12.02 4.97
CA ILE A 92 -4.17 11.88 6.24
C ILE A 92 -2.81 11.20 6.01
N ALA A 93 -2.77 10.14 5.19
CA ALA A 93 -1.52 9.47 4.86
C ALA A 93 -0.52 10.41 4.17
N LEU A 94 -0.99 11.25 3.24
CA LEU A 94 -0.12 12.23 2.57
C LEU A 94 0.40 13.31 3.53
N GLU A 95 -0.46 13.80 4.43
CA GLU A 95 -0.09 14.78 5.45
C GLU A 95 0.99 14.21 6.41
N GLN A 96 0.87 12.95 6.82
CA GLN A 96 1.86 12.30 7.70
C GLN A 96 3.25 12.21 7.08
N VAL A 97 3.34 11.96 5.77
CA VAL A 97 4.62 11.89 5.05
C VAL A 97 5.26 13.27 4.86
N ASN A 98 4.47 14.33 4.70
CA ASN A 98 5.00 15.69 4.58
C ASN A 98 5.59 16.23 5.91
N HIS A 99 5.26 15.61 7.05
CA HIS A 99 5.74 16.01 8.38
C HIS A 99 6.93 15.19 8.90
N THR A 100 7.45 14.25 8.10
CA THR A 100 8.65 13.45 8.39
C THR A 100 9.81 13.86 7.51
#